data_AF-A0A9X3J226-F1
#
_entry.id   AF-A0A9X3J226-F1
#
_cell.length_a   1.000
_cell.length_b   1.000
_cell.length_c   1.000
_cell.angle_alpha   90.00
_cell.angle_beta   90.00
_cell.angle_gamma   90.00
#
_symmetry.space_group_name_H-M   'P 1'
#
loop_
_entity.id
_entity.type
_entity.pdbx_description
1 polymer ?
#
loop_
_entity_poly.entity_id
_entity_poly.type
_entity_poly.pdbx_seq_one_letter_code
_entity_poly.pdbx_strand_id
1 'polypeptide(L)'
;MDVLHIRAEATEYLNTAGLIDNFLRPRLVGKRTELHELLIFFAILGGLHLFGFLGIVLGPVVLGVGLSLFEAFRHPEVILPTPTMPPLRSPLVRP
;
A
#
# COMPACT_ATOMS: atom_id res chain seq x y z
N MET A 1 -39.99 21.92 -8.05
CA MET A 1 -38.57 22.03 -7.65
C MET A 1 -38.30 20.80 -6.83
N ASP A 2 -38.02 19.70 -7.53
CA ASP A 2 -38.37 18.35 -7.06
C ASP A 2 -37.14 17.65 -6.53
N VAL A 3 -37.32 16.85 -5.47
CA VAL A 3 -36.29 16.08 -4.75
C VAL A 3 -35.37 15.24 -5.64
N LEU A 4 -35.76 14.94 -6.89
CA LEU A 4 -34.91 14.28 -7.88
C LEU A 4 -33.73 15.14 -8.35
N HIS A 5 -33.91 16.47 -8.49
CA HIS A 5 -32.83 17.39 -8.87
C HIS A 5 -31.77 17.51 -7.77
N ILE A 6 -32.20 17.51 -6.49
CA ILE A 6 -31.30 17.63 -5.34
C ILE A 6 -30.41 16.37 -5.18
N ARG A 7 -30.96 15.17 -5.47
CA ARG A 7 -30.18 13.93 -5.41
C ARG A 7 -29.14 13.82 -6.54
N ALA A 8 -29.41 14.38 -7.71
CA ALA A 8 -28.49 14.34 -8.84
C ALA A 8 -27.21 15.15 -8.55
N GLU A 9 -27.34 16.39 -8.06
CA GLU A 9 -26.18 17.21 -7.68
C GLU A 9 -25.36 16.56 -6.56
N ALA A 10 -26.00 16.06 -5.51
CA ALA A 10 -25.30 15.45 -4.37
C ALA A 10 -24.49 14.19 -4.77
N THR A 11 -24.96 13.44 -5.77
CA THR A 11 -24.26 12.22 -6.25
C THR A 11 -23.00 12.59 -7.03
N GLU A 12 -23.01 13.70 -7.77
CA GLU A 12 -21.85 14.20 -8.50
C GLU A 12 -20.74 14.70 -7.56
N TYR A 13 -21.13 15.36 -6.46
CA TYR A 13 -20.19 15.75 -5.39
C TYR A 13 -19.57 14.55 -4.68
N LEU A 14 -20.37 13.54 -4.34
CA LEU A 14 -19.86 12.33 -3.67
C LEU A 14 -18.93 11.52 -4.57
N ASN A 15 -19.25 11.41 -5.86
CA ASN A 15 -18.37 10.76 -6.84
C ASN A 15 -17.04 11.52 -6.97
N THR A 16 -17.08 12.84 -7.12
CA THR A 16 -15.86 13.65 -7.25
C THR A 16 -14.97 13.57 -6.00
N ALA A 17 -15.56 13.74 -4.81
CA ALA A 17 -14.83 13.63 -3.55
C ALA A 17 -14.24 12.24 -3.35
N GLY A 18 -15.02 11.18 -3.60
CA GLY A 18 -14.56 9.80 -3.49
C GLY A 18 -13.47 9.44 -4.50
N LEU A 19 -13.53 9.97 -5.73
CA LEU A 19 -12.48 9.76 -6.74
C LEU A 19 -11.16 10.44 -6.35
N ILE A 20 -11.24 11.66 -5.82
CA ILE A 20 -10.09 12.42 -5.30
C ILE A 20 -9.43 11.63 -4.16
N ASP A 21 -10.20 11.23 -3.15
CA ASP A 21 -9.66 10.51 -1.98
C ASP A 21 -9.06 9.14 -2.36
N ASN A 22 -9.65 8.44 -3.32
CA ASN A 22 -9.16 7.15 -3.82
C ASN A 22 -7.93 7.28 -4.73
N PHE A 23 -7.71 8.43 -5.37
CA PHE A 23 -6.56 8.67 -6.25
C PHE A 23 -5.37 9.32 -5.53
N LEU A 24 -5.63 10.23 -4.60
CA LEU A 24 -4.57 10.88 -3.81
C LEU A 24 -3.88 9.91 -2.86
N ARG A 25 -4.63 8.96 -2.27
CA ARG A 25 -4.08 8.00 -1.30
C ARG A 25 -2.96 7.12 -1.89
N PRO A 26 -3.09 6.49 -3.07
CA PRO A 26 -1.99 5.78 -3.74
C PRO A 26 -0.81 6.69 -4.11
N ARG A 27 -1.10 7.92 -4.59
CA ARG A 27 -0.08 8.89 -5.04
C ARG A 27 0.82 9.37 -3.89
N LEU A 28 0.27 9.53 -2.69
CA LEU A 28 1.03 9.96 -1.50
C LEU A 28 1.80 8.80 -0.83
N VAL A 29 1.35 7.55 -0.97
CA VAL A 29 1.90 6.40 -0.23
C VAL A 29 2.97 5.62 -1.01
N GLY A 30 2.93 5.56 -2.35
CA GLY A 30 3.69 4.57 -3.09
C GLY A 30 4.92 5.08 -3.86
N LYS A 31 6.12 4.93 -3.29
CA LYS A 31 7.38 5.09 -4.03
C LYS A 31 8.53 4.18 -3.56
N ARG A 32 8.27 2.91 -3.17
CA ARG A 32 9.36 2.01 -2.73
C ARG A 32 9.23 0.53 -3.11
N THR A 33 8.76 0.23 -4.32
CA THR A 33 9.14 -1.04 -4.97
C THR A 33 8.94 -0.89 -6.47
N GLU A 34 10.02 -0.73 -7.23
CA GLU A 34 9.94 -0.84 -8.68
C GLU A 34 9.80 -2.33 -9.03
N LEU A 35 8.57 -2.83 -8.96
CA LEU A 35 8.27 -4.18 -9.42
C LEU A 35 8.52 -4.24 -10.91
N HIS A 36 9.39 -5.16 -11.31
CA HIS A 36 9.69 -5.36 -12.72
C HIS A 36 8.41 -5.73 -13.49
N GLU A 37 8.17 -5.08 -14.63
CA GLU A 37 6.93 -5.20 -15.41
C GLU A 37 6.63 -6.66 -15.81
N LEU A 38 7.67 -7.45 -16.09
CA LEU A 38 7.58 -8.88 -16.36
C LEU A 38 6.96 -9.68 -15.19
N LEU A 39 7.25 -9.33 -13.94
CA LEU A 39 6.65 -10.01 -12.79
C LEU A 39 5.14 -9.75 -12.72
N ILE A 40 4.72 -8.52 -13.00
CA ILE A 40 3.30 -8.16 -13.07
C ILE A 40 2.63 -8.90 -14.23
N PHE A 41 3.29 -8.97 -15.39
CA PHE A 41 2.79 -9.73 -16.54
C PHE A 41 2.57 -11.21 -16.21
N PHE A 42 3.54 -11.87 -15.60
CA PHE A 42 3.39 -13.27 -15.18
C PHE A 42 2.33 -13.45 -14.08
N ALA A 43 2.20 -12.50 -13.16
CA ALA A 43 1.16 -12.54 -12.15
C ALA A 43 -0.24 -12.44 -12.77
N ILE A 44 -0.41 -11.60 -13.79
CA ILE A 44 -1.68 -11.49 -14.54
C ILE A 44 -1.95 -12.79 -15.32
N LEU A 45 -0.96 -13.34 -16.04
CA LEU A 45 -1.15 -14.59 -16.79
C LEU A 45 -1.45 -15.79 -15.87
N GLY A 46 -0.70 -15.94 -14.78
CA GLY A 46 -0.94 -16.98 -13.79
C GLY A 46 -2.28 -16.80 -13.09
N GLY A 47 -2.61 -15.57 -12.70
CA GLY A 47 -3.91 -15.22 -12.12
C GLY A 47 -5.05 -15.54 -13.08
N LEU A 48 -4.91 -15.22 -14.37
CA LEU A 48 -5.91 -15.54 -15.39
C LEU A 48 -6.13 -17.04 -15.53
N HIS A 49 -5.06 -17.84 -15.41
CA HIS A 49 -5.15 -19.30 -15.44
C HIS A 49 -5.85 -19.89 -14.19
N LEU A 50 -5.57 -19.35 -13.00
CA LEU A 50 -6.11 -19.85 -11.72
C LEU A 50 -7.53 -19.34 -11.40
N PHE A 51 -7.82 -18.08 -11.70
CA PHE A 51 -9.02 -17.36 -11.26
C PHE A 51 -9.85 -16.77 -12.42
N GLY A 52 -9.46 -17.01 -13.68
CA GLY A 52 -10.14 -16.44 -14.84
C GLY A 52 -10.00 -14.92 -14.90
N PHE A 53 -11.01 -14.21 -15.40
CA PHE A 53 -10.95 -12.75 -15.58
C PHE A 53 -10.60 -11.98 -14.29
N LEU A 54 -11.08 -12.45 -13.13
CA LEU A 54 -10.74 -11.87 -11.82
C LEU A 54 -9.24 -11.95 -11.51
N GLY A 55 -8.55 -12.91 -12.12
CA GLY A 55 -7.11 -13.11 -12.05
C GLY A 55 -6.26 -11.93 -12.52
N ILE A 56 -6.80 -11.05 -13.37
CA ILE A 56 -6.11 -9.82 -13.80
C ILE A 56 -5.88 -8.88 -12.61
N VAL A 57 -6.83 -8.85 -11.66
CA VAL A 57 -6.73 -8.04 -10.43
C VAL A 57 -6.09 -8.85 -9.30
N LEU A 58 -6.54 -10.09 -9.11
CA LEU A 58 -6.07 -10.94 -8.02
C LEU A 58 -4.60 -11.33 -8.16
N GLY A 59 -4.10 -11.53 -9.39
CA GLY A 59 -2.71 -11.89 -9.66
C GLY A 59 -1.71 -10.89 -9.08
N PRO A 60 -1.76 -9.60 -9.50
CA PRO A 60 -0.91 -8.55 -8.94
C PRO A 60 -1.07 -8.36 -7.42
N VAL A 61 -2.29 -8.52 -6.89
CA VAL A 61 -2.54 -8.42 -5.43
C VAL A 61 -1.80 -9.51 -4.67
N VAL A 62 -1.93 -10.77 -5.11
CA VAL A 62 -1.22 -11.91 -4.50
C VAL A 62 0.29 -11.75 -4.63
N LEU A 63 0.78 -11.29 -5.79
CA LEU A 63 2.21 -10.99 -5.99
C LEU A 63 2.69 -9.93 -4.99
N GLY A 64 1.97 -8.82 -4.83
CA GLY A 64 2.33 -7.76 -3.90
C GLY A 64 2.39 -8.22 -2.44
N VAL A 65 1.42 -9.03 -2.02
CA VAL A 65 1.41 -9.62 -0.66
C VAL A 65 2.57 -10.59 -0.48
N GLY A 66 2.81 -11.48 -1.45
CA GLY A 66 3.90 -12.44 -1.41
C GLY A 66 5.28 -11.77 -1.33
N LEU A 67 5.50 -10.72 -2.12
CA LEU A 67 6.74 -9.94 -2.09
C LEU A 67 6.90 -9.17 -0.77
N SER A 68 5.82 -8.58 -0.25
CA SER A 68 5.85 -7.90 1.06
C SER A 68 6.22 -8.86 2.18
N LEU A 69 5.64 -10.06 2.17
CA LEU A 69 5.94 -11.11 3.14
C LEU A 69 7.39 -11.61 3.00
N PHE A 70 7.84 -11.81 1.76
CA PHE A 70 9.21 -12.21 1.47
C PHE A 70 10.24 -11.19 1.96
N GLU A 71 9.96 -9.91 1.79
CA GLU A 71 10.79 -8.82 2.30
C GLU A 71 10.82 -8.81 3.83
N ALA A 72 9.66 -9.00 4.47
CA ALA A 72 9.57 -9.10 5.94
C ALA A 72 10.39 -10.28 6.49
N PHE A 73 10.50 -11.39 5.77
CA PHE A 73 11.36 -12.51 6.14
C PHE A 73 12.85 -12.22 5.92
N ARG A 74 13.21 -11.42 4.91
CA ARG A 74 14.60 -11.06 4.62
C ARG A 74 15.18 -10.04 5.58
N HIS A 75 14.38 -9.08 6.02
CA HIS A 75 14.77 -8.03 6.96
C HIS A 75 13.94 -8.13 8.24
N PRO A 76 14.32 -9.02 9.17
CA PRO A 76 13.63 -9.16 10.45
C PRO A 76 13.97 -8.01 11.41
N GLU A 77 14.55 -6.89 10.94
CA GLU A 77 14.58 -5.64 11.71
C GLU A 77 13.14 -5.17 11.89
N VAL A 78 12.53 -5.74 12.93
CA VAL A 78 11.38 -5.19 13.61
C VAL A 78 11.69 -3.70 13.77
N ILE A 79 10.77 -2.84 13.33
CA ILE A 79 10.75 -1.42 13.68
C ILE A 79 10.50 -1.35 15.19
N LEU A 80 11.47 -1.79 15.97
CA LEU A 80 11.63 -1.35 17.33
C LEU A 80 12.08 0.09 17.13
N PRO A 81 11.30 1.10 17.57
CA PRO A 81 11.91 2.41 17.75
C PRO A 81 13.17 2.13 18.54
N THR A 82 14.34 2.48 17.99
CA THR A 82 15.58 2.40 18.75
C THR A 82 15.24 3.07 20.06
N PRO A 83 15.25 2.35 21.20
CA PRO A 83 15.00 3.02 22.45
C PRO A 83 16.05 4.12 22.47
N THR A 84 15.62 5.37 22.34
CA THR A 84 16.49 6.52 22.53
C THR A 84 16.84 6.46 24.00
N MET A 85 17.82 5.64 24.31
CA MET A 85 18.43 5.61 25.62
C MET A 85 19.04 6.99 25.75
N PRO A 86 18.66 7.77 26.78
CA PRO A 86 19.43 8.94 27.13
C PRO A 86 20.91 8.53 27.15
N PRO A 87 21.83 9.37 26.64
CA PRO A 87 23.24 9.03 26.67
C PRO A 87 23.58 8.59 28.10
N LEU A 88 24.07 7.35 28.26
CA LEU A 88 24.56 6.89 29.55
C LEU A 88 25.70 7.83 29.91
N ARG A 89 25.39 8.86 30.71
CA ARG A 89 26.41 9.60 31.44
C ARG A 89 27.08 8.55 32.30
N SER A 90 28.26 8.11 31.88
CA SER A 90 29.14 7.33 32.72
C SER A 90 29.33 8.15 34.00
N PRO A 91 28.96 7.60 35.18
CA PRO A 91 29.30 8.24 36.44
C PRO A 91 30.81 8.16 36.56
N LEU A 92 31.47 9.25 36.15
CA LEU A 92 32.71 9.74 36.70
C LEU A 92 33.84 8.70 36.80
N VAL A 93 34.65 8.62 35.74
CA VAL A 93 36.08 8.34 35.91
C VAL A 93 36.67 9.55 36.64
N ARG A 94 36.69 9.50 37.98
CA ARG A 94 37.50 10.40 38.80
C ARG A 94 38.85 9.73 39.02
N PRO A 95 39.98 10.43 38.74
CA PRO A 95 41.33 9.91 38.95
C PRO A 95 41.65 9.74 40.45
#